data_AF-S7TCC9-F1
#
_entry.id   AF-S7TCC9-F1
#
_cell.length_a   1.000
_cell.length_b   1.000
_cell.length_c   1.000
_cell.angle_alpha   90.00
_cell.angle_beta   90.00
_cell.angle_gamma   90.00
#
_symmetry.space_group_name_H-M   'P 1'
#
loop_
_entity.id
_entity.type
_entity.pdbx_description
1 polymer ?
#
loop_
_entity_poly.entity_id
_entity_poly.type
_entity_poly.pdbx_seq_one_letter_code
_entity_poly.pdbx_strand_id
1 'polypeptide(L)'
;MQPQTSSFRSRGPAAAPSAPLGDASLRPLPDIGSDPKVRALLTSVVEAELLRITGLTRPATVASVRMLLEQALVRCLATADSGTNLLSASALTALCREAMRVWLVSAHYPLQHTADLLDAVLVAAGHEPSLPARCPDLLTPLQKSLLGLLFIEGLPLEHAARFLGLPDEPLRQTLAEAMERVQGLGLRRGAKHPVASA
;
A
#
# COMPACT_ATOMS: atom_id res chain seq x y z
N MET A 1 16.83 77.85 26.08
CA MET A 1 17.02 76.45 26.50
C MET A 1 16.82 75.54 25.29
N GLN A 2 17.91 74.94 24.79
CA GLN A 2 17.88 73.69 24.00
C GLN A 2 17.57 72.50 24.95
N PRO A 3 17.05 71.32 24.51
CA PRO A 3 17.59 70.44 23.44
C PRO A 3 16.53 69.89 22.44
N GLN A 4 16.86 69.75 21.15
CA GLN A 4 17.27 68.51 20.45
C GLN A 4 16.52 67.21 20.85
N THR A 5 15.85 66.53 19.90
CA THR A 5 16.37 65.32 19.22
C THR A 5 15.33 64.60 18.33
N SER A 6 15.87 64.07 17.22
CA SER A 6 15.53 62.84 16.50
C SER A 6 14.15 62.63 15.86
N SER A 7 14.13 62.88 14.56
CA SER A 7 13.40 62.11 13.55
C SER A 7 13.82 60.62 13.60
N PHE A 8 12.87 59.72 13.87
CA PHE A 8 13.08 58.27 13.77
C PHE A 8 12.14 57.72 12.69
N ARG A 9 12.73 57.48 11.52
CA ARG A 9 12.11 56.85 10.35
C ARG A 9 12.22 55.33 10.54
N SER A 10 11.16 54.67 10.99
CA SER A 10 11.09 53.21 11.05
C SER A 10 11.02 52.64 9.62
N ARG A 11 12.17 52.26 9.08
CA ARG A 11 12.25 51.34 7.94
C ARG A 11 11.71 49.99 8.41
N GLY A 12 10.64 49.51 7.78
CA GLY A 12 10.22 48.12 7.88
C GLY A 12 11.36 47.18 7.46
N PRO A 13 11.34 45.90 7.89
CA PRO A 13 12.39 44.96 7.55
C PRO A 13 12.46 44.81 6.03
N ALA A 14 13.61 45.20 5.47
CA ALA A 14 13.96 44.89 4.10
C ALA A 14 13.99 43.36 3.96
N ALA A 15 13.13 42.82 3.11
CA ALA A 15 13.17 41.43 2.71
C ALA A 15 14.59 41.10 2.25
N ALA A 16 15.22 40.15 2.95
CA ALA A 16 16.49 39.60 2.51
C ALA A 16 16.27 38.98 1.12
N PRO A 17 17.17 39.21 0.15
CA PRO A 17 17.09 38.55 -1.14
C PRO A 17 17.19 37.04 -0.92
N SER A 18 16.14 36.32 -1.31
CA SER A 18 16.13 34.87 -1.37
C SER A 18 17.39 34.39 -2.07
N ALA A 19 18.25 33.67 -1.33
CA ALA A 19 19.39 33.01 -1.91
C ALA A 19 18.88 32.14 -3.08
N PRO A 20 19.55 32.14 -4.24
CA PRO A 20 19.23 31.17 -5.29
C PRO A 20 19.35 29.79 -4.65
N LEU A 21 18.27 29.02 -4.73
CA LEU A 21 18.27 27.59 -4.44
C LEU A 21 19.35 26.97 -5.32
N GLY A 22 20.54 26.86 -4.74
CA GLY A 22 21.69 26.22 -5.35
C GLY A 22 21.30 24.78 -5.59
N ASP A 23 21.05 24.49 -6.86
CA ASP A 23 21.39 23.26 -7.54
C ASP A 23 21.65 22.11 -6.56
N ALA A 24 20.54 21.54 -6.06
CA ALA A 24 20.59 20.25 -5.40
C ALA A 24 21.03 19.29 -6.48
N SER A 25 22.35 19.14 -6.63
CA SER A 25 23.00 18.08 -7.37
C SER A 25 22.22 16.81 -7.05
N LEU A 26 21.39 16.38 -8.00
CA LEU A 26 20.76 15.08 -8.02
C LEU A 26 21.93 14.10 -8.05
N ARG A 27 22.45 13.78 -6.87
CA ARG A 27 23.37 12.66 -6.72
C ARG A 27 22.61 11.50 -7.34
N PRO A 28 23.17 10.83 -8.36
CA PRO A 28 22.50 9.67 -8.93
C PRO A 28 22.20 8.74 -7.76
N LEU A 29 20.91 8.41 -7.61
CA LEU A 29 20.48 7.46 -6.61
C LEU A 29 21.35 6.21 -6.79
N PRO A 30 21.91 5.66 -5.70
CA PRO A 30 22.74 4.48 -5.81
C PRO A 30 21.94 3.39 -6.52
N ASP A 31 22.51 2.83 -7.60
CA ASP A 31 21.90 1.78 -8.40
C ASP A 31 21.93 0.45 -7.63
N ILE A 32 21.15 0.39 -6.57
CA ILE A 32 21.09 -0.74 -5.64
C ILE A 32 20.36 -1.92 -6.29
N GLY A 33 19.57 -1.66 -7.32
CA GLY A 33 18.91 -2.67 -8.14
C GLY A 33 19.87 -3.46 -9.04
N SER A 34 21.11 -3.00 -9.25
CA SER A 34 22.10 -3.71 -10.07
C SER A 34 23.10 -4.55 -9.27
N ASP A 35 23.22 -4.37 -7.94
CA ASP A 35 24.07 -5.23 -7.12
C ASP A 35 23.47 -6.65 -6.99
N PRO A 36 24.15 -7.70 -7.50
CA PRO A 36 23.62 -9.06 -7.47
C PRO A 36 23.39 -9.59 -6.05
N LYS A 37 24.17 -9.14 -5.05
CA LYS A 37 24.01 -9.56 -3.65
C LYS A 37 22.75 -8.96 -3.04
N VAL A 38 22.47 -7.69 -3.34
CA VAL A 38 21.24 -7.04 -2.87
C VAL A 38 20.03 -7.69 -3.55
N ARG A 39 20.08 -7.94 -4.86
CA ARG A 39 19.00 -8.65 -5.56
C ARG A 39 18.72 -10.03 -4.99
N ALA A 40 19.76 -10.80 -4.66
CA ALA A 40 19.61 -12.11 -4.02
C ALA A 40 18.97 -12.00 -2.63
N LEU A 41 19.40 -11.02 -1.82
CA LEU A 41 18.79 -10.73 -0.52
C LEU A 41 17.30 -10.38 -0.67
N LEU A 42 16.96 -9.45 -1.56
CA LEU A 42 15.57 -9.03 -1.78
C LEU A 42 14.72 -10.20 -2.28
N THR A 43 15.25 -11.05 -3.16
CA THR A 43 14.55 -12.26 -3.63
C THR A 43 14.26 -13.19 -2.46
N SER A 44 15.24 -13.46 -1.60
CA SER A 44 15.07 -14.32 -0.43
C SER A 44 14.04 -13.76 0.56
N VAL A 45 14.04 -12.45 0.80
CA VAL A 45 13.03 -11.78 1.64
C VAL A 45 11.63 -11.93 1.06
N VAL A 46 11.48 -11.72 -0.25
CA VAL A 46 10.19 -11.85 -0.95
C VAL A 46 9.66 -13.28 -0.91
N GLU A 47 10.52 -14.27 -1.18
CA GLU A 47 10.14 -15.68 -1.10
C GLU A 47 9.70 -16.08 0.31
N ALA A 48 10.47 -15.66 1.32
CA ALA A 48 10.15 -15.93 2.72
C ALA A 48 8.82 -15.30 3.13
N GLU A 49 8.57 -14.04 2.77
CA GLU A 49 7.33 -13.35 3.13
C GLU A 49 6.12 -13.89 2.36
N LEU A 50 6.25 -14.19 1.06
CA LEU A 50 5.19 -14.83 0.28
C LEU A 50 4.83 -16.19 0.88
N LEU A 51 5.83 -17.05 1.14
CA LEU A 51 5.59 -18.34 1.74
C LEU A 51 4.93 -18.23 3.12
N ARG A 52 5.40 -17.31 3.96
CA ARG A 52 4.87 -17.10 5.32
C ARG A 52 3.41 -16.62 5.32
N ILE A 53 3.03 -15.82 4.33
CA ILE A 53 1.71 -15.18 4.29
C ILE A 53 0.71 -16.00 3.48
N THR A 54 1.06 -16.43 2.28
CA THR A 54 0.14 -17.10 1.36
C THR A 54 0.28 -18.63 1.39
N GLY A 55 1.37 -19.15 1.96
CA GLY A 55 1.72 -20.56 1.88
C GLY A 55 2.27 -20.99 0.51
N LEU A 56 2.44 -20.05 -0.43
CA LEU A 56 2.80 -20.33 -1.82
C LEU A 56 3.87 -19.36 -2.34
N THR A 57 4.79 -19.88 -3.15
CA THR A 57 5.77 -19.08 -3.89
C THR A 57 5.66 -19.39 -5.38
N ARG A 58 5.24 -18.40 -6.16
CA ARG A 58 5.21 -18.48 -7.63
C ARG A 58 6.35 -17.63 -8.19
N PRO A 59 7.21 -18.16 -9.09
CA PRO A 59 8.37 -17.41 -9.60
C PRO A 59 8.00 -16.05 -10.22
N ALA A 60 6.89 -16.00 -10.97
CA ALA A 60 6.40 -14.76 -11.56
C ALA A 60 6.02 -13.71 -10.50
N THR A 61 5.30 -14.13 -9.45
CA THR A 61 4.92 -13.27 -8.32
C THR A 61 6.16 -12.77 -7.57
N VAL A 62 7.12 -13.65 -7.28
CA VAL A 62 8.39 -13.29 -6.63
C VAL A 62 9.11 -12.22 -7.45
N ALA A 63 9.22 -12.40 -8.76
CA ALA A 63 9.87 -11.44 -9.64
C ALA A 63 9.18 -10.06 -9.63
N SER A 64 7.85 -10.03 -9.74
CA SER A 64 7.07 -8.78 -9.73
C SER A 64 7.14 -8.05 -8.39
N VAL A 65 6.98 -8.76 -7.28
CA VAL A 65 7.06 -8.18 -5.93
C VAL A 65 8.47 -7.65 -5.65
N ARG A 66 9.51 -8.39 -6.05
CA ARG A 66 10.90 -7.95 -5.93
C ARG A 66 11.17 -6.65 -6.69
N MET A 67 10.66 -6.51 -7.91
CA MET A 67 10.80 -5.26 -8.66
C MET A 67 10.13 -4.08 -7.95
N LEU A 68 8.95 -4.27 -7.37
CA LEU A 68 8.26 -3.24 -6.59
C LEU A 68 9.00 -2.90 -5.29
N LEU A 69 9.60 -3.90 -4.64
CA LEU A 69 10.44 -3.74 -3.46
C LEU A 69 11.71 -2.96 -3.78
N GLU A 70 12.38 -3.26 -4.90
CA GLU A 70 13.53 -2.49 -5.39
C GLU A 70 13.17 -1.01 -5.58
N GLN A 71 12.03 -0.73 -6.23
CA GLN A 71 11.56 0.64 -6.42
C GLN A 71 11.24 1.35 -5.10
N ALA A 72 10.60 0.66 -4.15
CA ALA A 72 10.31 1.20 -2.83
C ALA A 72 11.59 1.53 -2.06
N LEU A 73 12.58 0.63 -2.10
CA LEU A 73 13.88 0.83 -1.46
C LEU A 73 14.62 2.04 -2.02
N VAL A 74 14.65 2.19 -3.35
CA VAL A 74 15.26 3.36 -4.02
C VAL A 74 14.60 4.66 -3.57
N ARG A 75 13.25 4.70 -3.50
CA ARG A 75 12.52 5.87 -3.00
C ARG A 75 12.84 6.18 -1.54
N CYS A 76 12.86 5.17 -0.68
CA CYS A 76 13.16 5.37 0.74
C CYS A 76 14.59 5.87 0.97
N LEU A 77 15.56 5.38 0.20
CA LEU A 77 16.95 5.83 0.28
C LEU A 77 17.13 7.26 -0.23
N ALA A 78 16.32 7.70 -1.19
CA ALA A 78 16.30 9.09 -1.63
C ALA A 78 15.90 10.07 -0.52
N THR A 79 15.09 9.61 0.43
CA THR A 79 14.50 10.42 1.51
C THR A 79 15.04 10.12 2.89
N ALA A 80 15.95 9.16 3.02
CA ALA A 80 16.43 8.70 4.32
C ALA A 80 17.49 9.64 4.91
N ASP A 81 17.31 10.03 6.16
CA ASP A 81 18.36 10.69 6.95
C ASP A 81 19.50 9.71 7.28
N SER A 82 20.68 10.27 7.58
CA SER A 82 21.97 9.58 7.73
C SER A 82 22.08 8.49 8.81
N GLY A 83 20.99 8.13 9.49
CA GLY A 83 20.92 7.04 10.48
C GLY A 83 19.99 5.89 10.13
N THR A 84 19.24 5.96 9.01
CA THR A 84 18.19 4.97 8.72
C THR A 84 18.76 3.73 8.04
N ASN A 85 18.85 2.60 8.76
CA ASN A 85 19.27 1.32 8.18
C ASN A 85 18.10 0.62 7.47
N LEU A 86 17.85 1.01 6.22
CA LEU A 86 16.80 0.43 5.37
C LEU A 86 17.09 -1.02 4.93
N LEU A 87 18.31 -1.52 5.16
CA LEU A 87 18.69 -2.91 4.90
C LEU A 87 18.56 -3.80 6.16
N SER A 88 18.07 -3.25 7.28
CA SER A 88 17.71 -4.07 8.42
C SER A 88 16.58 -5.04 8.07
N ALA A 89 16.59 -6.23 8.68
CA ALA A 89 15.60 -7.27 8.39
C ALA A 89 14.15 -6.79 8.61
N SER A 90 13.92 -5.98 9.64
CA SER A 90 12.60 -5.41 9.94
C SER A 90 12.15 -4.39 8.89
N ALA A 91 13.04 -3.49 8.45
CA ALA A 91 12.73 -2.50 7.41
C ALA A 91 12.46 -3.18 6.06
N LEU A 92 13.29 -4.14 5.67
CA LEU A 92 13.09 -4.90 4.44
C LEU A 92 11.79 -5.70 4.46
N THR A 93 11.43 -6.30 5.60
CA THR A 93 10.15 -7.01 5.75
C THR A 93 8.97 -6.07 5.58
N ALA A 94 9.01 -4.89 6.21
CA ALA A 94 7.94 -3.90 6.10
C ALA A 94 7.79 -3.39 4.65
N LEU A 95 8.91 -3.03 4.00
CA LEU A 95 8.93 -2.62 2.60
C LEU A 95 8.45 -3.73 1.67
N CYS A 96 8.81 -4.99 1.95
CA CYS A 96 8.36 -6.15 1.19
C CYS A 96 6.85 -6.31 1.27
N ARG A 97 6.26 -6.20 2.46
CA ARG A 97 4.79 -6.27 2.62
C ARG A 97 4.09 -5.15 1.87
N GLU A 98 4.63 -3.93 1.90
CA GLU A 98 4.05 -2.83 1.13
C GLU A 98 4.16 -3.08 -0.38
N ALA A 99 5.30 -3.58 -0.87
CA ALA A 99 5.46 -3.99 -2.27
C ALA A 99 4.47 -5.10 -2.67
N MET A 100 4.22 -6.07 -1.78
CA MET A 100 3.22 -7.12 -1.98
C MET A 100 1.80 -6.54 -2.06
N ARG A 101 1.45 -5.54 -1.23
CA ARG A 101 0.14 -4.87 -1.30
C ARG A 101 -0.03 -4.11 -2.60
N VAL A 102 0.98 -3.37 -3.04
CA VAL A 102 0.97 -2.66 -4.32
C VAL A 102 0.85 -3.65 -5.48
N TRP A 103 1.59 -4.76 -5.43
CA TRP A 103 1.48 -5.85 -6.40
C TRP A 103 0.05 -6.37 -6.49
N LEU A 104 -0.57 -6.70 -5.37
CA LEU A 104 -1.95 -7.18 -5.32
C LEU A 104 -2.91 -6.20 -6.01
N VAL A 105 -2.91 -4.92 -5.61
CA VAL A 105 -3.81 -3.91 -6.17
C VAL A 105 -3.57 -3.69 -7.67
N SER A 106 -2.31 -3.78 -8.11
CA SER A 106 -1.91 -3.55 -9.50
C SER A 106 -2.15 -4.77 -10.39
N ALA A 107 -2.05 -5.98 -9.85
CA ALA A 107 -2.25 -7.24 -10.55
C ALA A 107 -3.74 -7.56 -10.77
N HIS A 108 -4.63 -7.04 -9.92
CA HIS A 108 -6.07 -7.30 -10.02
C HIS A 108 -6.82 -6.03 -10.42
N TYR A 109 -7.15 -5.93 -11.71
CA TYR A 109 -8.06 -4.91 -12.26
C TYR A 109 -9.35 -4.73 -11.42
N PRO A 110 -10.00 -5.78 -10.89
CA PRO A 110 -11.14 -5.64 -9.99
C PRO A 110 -10.84 -4.80 -8.74
N LEU A 111 -9.64 -4.87 -8.16
CA LEU A 111 -9.28 -4.07 -6.98
C LEU A 111 -9.22 -2.56 -7.27
N GLN A 112 -9.09 -2.18 -8.53
CA GLN A 112 -9.01 -0.78 -8.98
C GLN A 112 -10.40 -0.18 -9.17
N HIS A 113 -11.42 -1.00 -9.42
CA HIS A 113 -12.78 -0.58 -9.71
C HIS A 113 -13.79 -1.33 -8.85
N THR A 114 -14.49 -0.59 -7.98
CA THR A 114 -15.40 -1.17 -6.98
C THR A 114 -16.52 -2.00 -7.62
N ALA A 115 -17.02 -1.62 -8.79
CA ALA A 115 -17.98 -2.44 -9.54
C ALA A 115 -17.38 -3.81 -9.93
N ASP A 116 -16.21 -3.81 -10.56
CA ASP A 116 -15.55 -5.03 -11.02
C ASP A 116 -15.12 -5.93 -9.85
N LEU A 117 -14.69 -5.34 -8.72
CA LEU A 117 -14.41 -6.10 -7.48
C LEU A 117 -15.64 -6.84 -7.01
N LEU A 118 -16.77 -6.15 -6.94
CA LEU A 118 -17.99 -6.71 -6.42
C LEU A 118 -18.56 -7.77 -7.37
N ASP A 119 -18.45 -7.60 -8.67
CA ASP A 119 -18.79 -8.64 -9.64
C ASP A 119 -17.88 -9.86 -9.48
N ALA A 120 -16.57 -9.67 -9.34
CA ALA A 120 -15.63 -10.76 -9.11
C ALA A 120 -15.90 -11.50 -7.78
N VAL A 121 -16.23 -10.77 -6.71
CA VAL A 121 -16.61 -11.34 -5.41
C VAL A 121 -17.90 -12.15 -5.53
N LEU A 122 -18.89 -11.65 -6.27
CA LEU A 122 -20.16 -12.36 -6.49
C LEU A 122 -19.97 -13.63 -7.30
N VAL A 123 -19.20 -13.55 -8.39
CA VAL A 123 -18.87 -14.72 -9.21
C VAL A 123 -18.10 -15.75 -8.38
N ALA A 124 -17.11 -15.33 -7.59
CA ALA A 124 -16.38 -16.23 -6.68
C ALA A 124 -17.28 -16.86 -5.62
N ALA A 125 -18.31 -16.14 -5.16
CA ALA A 125 -19.33 -16.63 -4.23
C ALA A 125 -20.45 -17.46 -4.91
N GLY A 126 -20.39 -17.67 -6.23
CA GLY A 126 -21.38 -18.47 -6.98
C GLY A 126 -22.69 -17.73 -7.29
N HIS A 127 -22.66 -16.40 -7.38
CA HIS A 127 -23.82 -15.56 -7.67
C HIS A 127 -23.75 -14.91 -9.05
N GLU A 128 -24.92 -14.60 -9.63
CA GLU A 128 -24.99 -13.78 -10.83
C GLU A 128 -24.60 -12.33 -10.51
N PRO A 129 -23.70 -11.71 -11.30
CA PRO A 129 -23.36 -10.31 -11.16
C PRO A 129 -24.59 -9.45 -11.48
N SER A 130 -25.10 -8.72 -10.49
CA SER A 130 -26.28 -7.86 -10.65
C SER A 130 -26.00 -6.44 -10.13
N LEU A 131 -24.81 -5.90 -10.41
CA LEU A 131 -24.47 -4.56 -9.96
C LEU A 131 -25.11 -3.48 -10.83
N PRO A 132 -25.54 -2.36 -10.24
CA PRO A 132 -26.01 -1.21 -11.00
C PRO A 132 -24.89 -0.64 -11.87
N ALA A 133 -25.22 -0.21 -13.10
CA ALA A 133 -24.28 0.33 -14.10
C ALA A 133 -23.45 1.55 -13.63
N ARG A 134 -23.80 2.15 -12.50
CA ARG A 134 -23.00 3.16 -11.79
C ARG A 134 -22.91 2.77 -10.32
N CYS A 135 -21.88 2.00 -9.96
CA CYS A 135 -21.56 1.75 -8.56
C CYS A 135 -20.68 2.90 -8.05
N PRO A 136 -21.12 3.69 -7.05
CA PRO A 136 -20.25 4.64 -6.39
C PRO A 136 -19.09 3.91 -5.69
N ASP A 137 -17.96 4.58 -5.54
CA ASP A 137 -16.82 4.02 -4.81
C ASP A 137 -17.11 4.03 -3.30
N LEU A 138 -17.66 2.92 -2.80
CA LEU A 138 -18.14 2.78 -1.43
C LEU A 138 -17.17 2.05 -0.50
N LEU A 139 -16.10 1.51 -1.05
CA LEU A 139 -15.12 0.73 -0.30
C LEU A 139 -13.82 1.50 -0.15
N THR A 140 -13.30 1.52 1.06
CA THR A 140 -11.95 2.06 1.28
C THR A 140 -10.92 1.17 0.58
N PRO A 141 -9.71 1.68 0.24
CA PRO A 141 -8.65 0.85 -0.34
C PRO A 141 -8.32 -0.39 0.48
N LEU A 142 -8.42 -0.28 1.82
CA LEU A 142 -8.24 -1.40 2.73
C LEU A 142 -9.33 -2.46 2.55
N GLN A 143 -10.59 -2.05 2.45
CA GLN A 143 -11.72 -2.96 2.24
C GLN A 143 -11.64 -3.66 0.89
N LYS A 144 -11.25 -2.93 -0.16
CA LYS A 144 -11.03 -3.54 -1.49
C LYS A 144 -9.96 -4.61 -1.40
N SER A 145 -8.81 -4.28 -0.82
CA SER A 145 -7.68 -5.21 -0.65
C SER A 145 -8.10 -6.45 0.14
N LEU A 146 -8.86 -6.28 1.23
CA LEU A 146 -9.37 -7.38 2.04
C LEU A 146 -10.31 -8.30 1.25
N LEU A 147 -11.27 -7.74 0.51
CA LEU A 147 -12.17 -8.55 -0.33
C LEU A 147 -11.42 -9.26 -1.46
N GLY A 148 -10.46 -8.61 -2.11
CA GLY A 148 -9.64 -9.27 -3.13
C GLY A 148 -8.81 -10.42 -2.57
N LEU A 149 -8.18 -10.25 -1.40
CA LEU A 149 -7.45 -11.34 -0.74
C LEU A 149 -8.35 -12.54 -0.45
N LEU A 150 -9.55 -12.29 0.08
CA LEU A 150 -10.47 -13.35 0.49
C LEU A 150 -11.14 -14.07 -0.69
N PHE A 151 -11.63 -13.32 -1.68
CA PHE A 151 -12.51 -13.85 -2.72
C PHE A 151 -11.85 -14.05 -4.08
N ILE A 152 -10.84 -13.23 -4.43
CA ILE A 152 -10.11 -13.38 -5.70
C ILE A 152 -8.92 -14.32 -5.50
N GLU A 153 -8.11 -14.06 -4.47
CA GLU A 153 -6.94 -14.89 -4.16
C GLU A 153 -7.28 -16.13 -3.32
N GLY A 154 -8.50 -16.21 -2.77
CA GLY A 154 -8.96 -17.36 -1.98
C GLY A 154 -8.19 -17.53 -0.66
N LEU A 155 -7.59 -16.47 -0.13
CA LEU A 155 -6.82 -16.55 1.11
C LEU A 155 -7.75 -16.63 2.33
N PRO A 156 -7.42 -17.49 3.33
CA PRO A 156 -8.08 -17.46 4.62
C PRO A 156 -7.93 -16.10 5.31
N LEU A 157 -8.88 -15.75 6.18
CA LEU A 157 -8.88 -14.45 6.88
C LEU A 157 -7.61 -14.22 7.70
N GLU A 158 -7.09 -15.24 8.36
CA GLU A 158 -5.83 -15.18 9.12
C GLU A 158 -4.63 -14.84 8.22
N HIS A 159 -4.62 -15.34 6.99
CA HIS A 159 -3.57 -15.07 6.01
C HIS A 159 -3.71 -13.66 5.46
N ALA A 160 -4.94 -13.21 5.22
CA ALA A 160 -5.22 -11.82 4.85
C ALA A 160 -4.83 -10.84 5.97
N ALA A 161 -5.04 -11.19 7.25
CA ALA A 161 -4.61 -10.39 8.41
C ALA A 161 -3.09 -10.23 8.46
N ARG A 162 -2.37 -11.35 8.32
CA ARG A 162 -0.91 -11.36 8.23
C ARG A 162 -0.39 -10.57 7.02
N PHE A 163 -1.10 -10.62 5.89
CA PHE A 163 -0.76 -9.89 4.67
C PHE A 163 -0.90 -8.38 4.88
N LEU A 164 -2.02 -7.95 5.48
CA LEU A 164 -2.32 -6.54 5.70
C LEU A 164 -1.60 -5.96 6.93
N GLY A 165 -0.96 -6.81 7.74
CA GLY A 165 -0.29 -6.40 8.98
C GLY A 165 -1.28 -5.91 10.04
N LEU A 166 -2.52 -6.40 10.00
CA LEU A 166 -3.58 -6.01 10.91
C LEU A 166 -3.88 -7.15 11.90
N PRO A 167 -4.27 -6.82 13.15
CA PRO A 167 -4.80 -7.84 14.05
C PRO A 167 -6.14 -8.38 13.53
N ASP A 168 -6.48 -9.61 13.92
CA ASP A 168 -7.67 -10.30 13.43
C ASP A 168 -8.97 -9.55 13.74
N GLU A 169 -9.09 -8.96 14.93
CA GLU A 169 -10.33 -8.31 15.38
C GLU A 169 -10.68 -7.03 14.57
N PRO A 170 -9.75 -6.06 14.39
CA PRO A 170 -9.96 -4.94 13.46
C PRO A 170 -10.24 -5.38 12.02
N LEU A 171 -9.65 -6.50 11.59
CA LEU A 171 -9.87 -7.01 10.24
C LEU A 171 -11.27 -7.60 10.07
N ARG A 172 -11.75 -8.35 11.08
CA ARG A 172 -13.13 -8.87 11.13
C ARG A 172 -14.14 -7.72 11.10
N GLN A 173 -13.89 -6.66 11.86
CA GLN A 173 -14.72 -5.45 11.81
C GLN A 173 -14.70 -4.79 10.43
N THR A 174 -13.51 -4.63 9.85
CA THR A 174 -13.35 -4.06 8.49
C THR A 174 -14.08 -4.87 7.43
N LEU A 175 -14.04 -6.22 7.55
CA LEU A 175 -14.77 -7.14 6.69
C LEU A 175 -16.28 -7.00 6.88
N ALA A 176 -16.75 -6.94 8.13
CA ALA A 176 -18.17 -6.77 8.43
C ALA A 176 -18.72 -5.47 7.82
N GLU A 177 -18.00 -4.36 7.99
CA GLU A 177 -18.36 -3.07 7.37
C GLU A 177 -18.35 -3.11 5.85
N ALA A 178 -17.37 -3.80 5.25
CA ALA A 178 -17.29 -3.97 3.81
C ALA A 178 -18.50 -4.77 3.31
N MET A 179 -18.80 -5.90 3.96
CA MET A 179 -19.94 -6.75 3.64
C MET A 179 -21.28 -6.03 3.82
N GLU A 180 -21.43 -5.19 4.84
CA GLU A 180 -22.64 -4.38 5.06
C GLU A 180 -22.84 -3.35 3.93
N ARG A 181 -21.77 -2.62 3.55
CA ARG A 181 -21.81 -1.66 2.43
C ARG A 181 -22.15 -2.36 1.11
N VAL A 182 -21.65 -3.56 0.93
CA VAL A 182 -21.89 -4.42 -0.23
C VAL A 182 -23.32 -4.97 -0.24
N GLN A 183 -23.86 -5.37 0.91
CA GLN A 183 -25.26 -5.79 1.07
C GLN A 183 -26.25 -4.63 0.85
N GLY A 184 -25.89 -3.43 1.29
CA GLY A 184 -26.68 -2.21 1.09
C GLY A 184 -26.91 -1.84 -0.38
N LEU A 185 -26.13 -2.42 -1.31
CA LEU A 185 -26.25 -2.24 -2.76
C LEU A 185 -27.22 -3.22 -3.45
N GLY A 186 -27.91 -4.07 -2.69
CA GLY A 186 -28.90 -5.01 -3.24
C GLY A 186 -28.43 -6.47 -3.34
N LEU A 187 -27.29 -6.80 -2.73
CA LEU A 187 -26.85 -8.19 -2.56
C LEU A 187 -27.69 -8.85 -1.47
N ARG A 188 -28.84 -9.37 -1.88
CA ARG A 188 -29.80 -10.03 -0.99
C ARG A 188 -29.11 -11.18 -0.25
N ARG A 189 -29.32 -11.22 1.08
CA ARG A 189 -28.95 -12.35 1.97
C ARG A 189 -29.34 -13.67 1.31
N GLY A 190 -28.33 -14.46 0.92
CA GLY A 190 -28.54 -15.73 0.23
C GLY A 190 -27.42 -16.75 0.37
N ALA A 191 -26.13 -16.36 0.37
CA ALA A 191 -25.06 -17.35 0.44
C ALA A 191 -24.31 -17.36 1.75
N LYS A 192 -24.21 -18.57 2.30
CA LYS A 192 -23.15 -18.99 3.20
C LYS A 192 -21.90 -19.17 2.36
N HIS A 193 -20.92 -18.28 2.50
CA HIS A 193 -19.59 -18.52 1.96
C HIS A 193 -18.85 -19.47 2.93
N PRO A 194 -18.39 -20.66 2.47
CA PRO A 194 -17.73 -21.63 3.33
C PRO A 194 -16.42 -21.12 3.93
N VAL A 195 -15.76 -20.15 3.28
CA VAL A 195 -14.44 -19.64 3.71
C VAL A 195 -14.52 -18.57 4.80
N ALA A 196 -15.69 -17.95 5.01
CA ALA A 196 -15.87 -16.92 6.05
C ALA A 196 -16.46 -17.47 7.36
N SER A 197 -16.74 -18.77 7.40
CA SER A 197 -17.46 -19.44 8.51
C SER A 197 -16.59 -20.44 9.28
N ALA A 198 -15.27 -20.47 9.03
CA ALA A 198 -14.31 -21.32 9.74
C ALA A 198 -13.29 -20.46 10.48
#